data_AF-A0A7S9QEM7-F1
#
_entry.id   AF-A0A7S9QEM7-F1
#
_cell.length_a   1.000
_cell.length_b   1.000
_cell.length_c   1.000
_cell.angle_alpha   90.00
_cell.angle_beta   90.00
_cell.angle_gamma   90.00
#
_symmetry.space_group_name_H-M   'P 1'
#
loop_
_entity.id
_entity.type
_entity.pdbx_description
1 polymer ?
#
loop_
_entity_poly.entity_id
_entity_poly.type
_entity_poly.pdbx_seq_one_letter_code
_entity_poly.pdbx_strand_id
1 'polypeptide(L)' 'MAECPKFVAGGSPWSFSAFKPEAAIGFAVGNPMNLAMVIGVYAAIYRELDVAFDFSGLQGAYDALYQVTDANVLGAAFE' A
#
# COMPACT_ATOMS: atom_id res chain seq x y z
N MET A 1 -22.70 -1.40 -5.72
CA MET A 1 -21.96 -0.84 -4.58
C MET A 1 -22.97 -0.41 -3.56
N ALA A 2 -22.98 -1.03 -2.37
CA ALA A 2 -23.93 -0.68 -1.31
C ALA A 2 -23.62 0.72 -0.79
N GLU A 3 -24.65 1.55 -0.59
CA GLU A 3 -24.50 2.89 0.01
C GLU A 3 -23.85 2.79 1.40
N CYS A 4 -22.79 3.56 1.62
CA CYS A 4 -22.17 3.70 2.93
C CYS A 4 -23.16 4.43 3.87
N PRO A 5 -23.44 3.90 5.07
CA PRO A 5 -24.39 4.54 5.97
C PRO A 5 -23.90 5.94 6.37
N LYS A 6 -24.78 6.93 6.24
CA LYS A 6 -24.52 8.34 6.58
C LYS A 6 -24.34 8.51 8.10
N PHE A 7 -23.17 8.22 8.63
CA PHE A 7 -22.75 8.70 9.94
C PHE A 7 -22.39 10.20 9.85
N VAL A 8 -23.41 11.05 9.80
CA VAL A 8 -23.26 12.50 10.00
C VAL A 8 -24.27 12.91 11.06
N ALA A 9 -23.79 13.01 12.30
CA ALA A 9 -24.56 13.66 13.35
C ALA A 9 -24.59 15.17 13.05
N GLY A 10 -25.77 15.70 12.70
CA GLY A 10 -26.01 17.15 12.59
C GLY A 10 -26.04 17.70 11.16
N GLY A 11 -27.15 17.46 10.45
CA GLY A 11 -27.76 18.35 9.45
C GLY A 11 -26.95 18.87 8.25
N SER A 12 -25.68 18.50 8.11
CA SER A 12 -24.81 19.08 7.10
C SER A 12 -24.95 18.35 5.75
N PRO A 13 -24.85 19.07 4.61
CA PRO A 13 -25.15 18.52 3.28
C PRO A 13 -24.02 17.65 2.67
N TRP A 14 -23.02 17.24 3.45
CA TRP A 14 -21.89 16.45 2.96
C TRP A 14 -22.07 14.94 3.21
N SER A 15 -21.50 14.13 2.33
CA SER A 15 -21.34 12.69 2.47
C SER A 15 -19.86 12.35 2.65
N PHE A 16 -19.56 11.18 3.24
CA PHE A 16 -18.20 10.67 3.34
C PHE A 16 -18.07 9.28 2.72
N SER A 17 -16.85 8.98 2.27
CA SER A 17 -16.40 7.65 1.88
C SER A 17 -15.13 7.35 2.67
N ALA A 18 -14.99 6.11 3.15
CA ALA A 18 -13.81 5.67 3.87
C ALA A 18 -13.14 4.52 3.11
N PHE A 19 -11.84 4.67 2.82
CA PHE A 19 -11.04 3.65 2.15
C PHE A 19 -10.12 2.99 3.17
N LYS A 20 -10.06 1.66 3.13
CA LYS A 20 -9.13 0.86 3.94
C LYS A 20 -8.24 0.03 3.02
N PRO A 21 -7.32 0.68 2.27
CA PRO A 21 -6.41 -0.06 1.40
C PRO A 21 -5.55 -1.00 2.23
N GLU A 22 -5.16 -2.13 1.63
CA GLU A 22 -4.03 -2.93 2.12
C GLU A 22 -2.72 -2.18 1.82
N ALA A 23 -1.54 -2.81 1.98
CA ALA A 23 -0.25 -2.16 1.70
C ALA A 23 -0.26 -1.37 0.38
N ALA A 24 -0.23 -0.04 0.51
CA ALA A 24 -0.21 0.85 -0.63
C ALA A 24 1.19 0.87 -1.24
N ILE A 25 1.27 0.72 -2.56
CA ILE A 25 2.52 0.73 -3.32
C ILE A 25 2.45 1.77 -4.43
N GLY A 26 3.59 2.39 -4.73
CA GLY A 26 3.69 3.38 -5.80
C GLY A 26 5.02 4.12 -5.75
N PHE A 27 5.22 5.05 -6.67
CA PHE A 27 6.41 5.90 -6.67
C PHE A 27 6.16 7.15 -5.83
N ALA A 28 6.54 7.10 -4.55
CA ALA A 28 6.38 8.20 -3.61
C ALA A 28 7.56 8.27 -2.64
N VAL A 29 8.49 9.19 -2.91
CA VAL A 29 9.66 9.43 -2.04
C VAL A 29 9.17 10.13 -0.77
N GLY A 30 9.68 9.68 0.39
CA GLY A 30 9.30 10.21 1.70
C GLY A 30 8.06 9.56 2.34
N ASN A 31 7.36 8.66 1.63
CA ASN A 31 6.34 7.82 2.26
C ASN A 31 7.04 6.70 3.07
N PRO A 32 6.92 6.68 4.41
CA PRO A 32 7.58 5.67 5.24
C PRO A 32 6.97 4.26 5.09
N MET A 33 5.73 4.14 4.59
CA MET A 33 5.04 2.87 4.37
C MET A 33 4.89 2.59 2.88
N ASN A 34 6.00 2.28 2.22
CA ASN A 34 6.03 1.96 0.80
C ASN A 34 6.85 0.69 0.54
N LEU A 35 6.15 -0.44 0.46
CA LEU A 35 6.78 -1.75 0.33
C LEU A 35 7.60 -1.89 -0.96
N ALA A 36 7.09 -1.39 -2.08
CA ALA A 36 7.78 -1.47 -3.37
C ALA A 36 9.10 -0.69 -3.37
N MET A 37 9.11 0.52 -2.82
CA MET A 37 10.33 1.34 -2.72
C MET A 37 11.37 0.70 -1.81
N VAL A 38 10.96 0.17 -0.64
CA VAL A 38 11.89 -0.48 0.29
C VAL A 38 12.51 -1.74 -0.32
N ILE A 39 11.71 -2.58 -0.99
CA ILE A 39 12.22 -3.78 -1.69
C ILE A 39 13.21 -3.37 -2.80
N GLY A 40 12.90 -2.32 -3.56
CA GLY A 40 13.78 -1.82 -4.62
C GLY A 40 15.12 -1.30 -4.09
N VAL A 41 15.11 -0.54 -2.98
CA VAL A 41 16.33 -0.08 -2.31
C VAL A 41 17.13 -1.27 -1.75
N TYR A 42 16.45 -2.24 -1.13
CA TYR A 42 17.09 -3.44 -0.61
C TYR A 42 17.78 -4.24 -1.73
N ALA A 43 17.11 -4.44 -2.87
CA ALA A 43 17.69 -5.09 -4.04
C ALA A 43 18.87 -4.30 -4.64
N ALA A 44 18.80 -2.96 -4.65
CA ALA A 44 19.89 -2.12 -5.13
C ALA A 44 21.15 -2.23 -4.25
N ILE A 45 20.98 -2.33 -2.93
CA ILE A 45 22.08 -2.59 -1.99
C ILE A 45 22.73 -3.95 -2.27
N TYR A 46 21.92 -5.00 -2.44
CA TYR A 46 22.42 -6.36 -2.75
C TYR A 46 23.22 -6.41 -4.05
N ARG A 47 22.73 -5.69 -5.06
CA ARG A 47 23.45 -5.53 -6.34
C ARG A 47 24.79 -4.83 -6.16
N GLU A 48 24.86 -3.77 -5.35
CA GLU A 48 26.11 -3.05 -5.10
C GLU A 48 27.13 -3.90 -4.33
N LEU A 49 26.64 -4.75 -3.43
CA LEU A 49 27.47 -5.63 -2.61
C LEU A 49 27.87 -6.94 -3.32
N ASP A 50 27.35 -7.21 -4.52
CA ASP A 50 27.54 -8.46 -5.28
C ASP A 50 27.19 -9.73 -4.47
N VAL A 51 26.04 -9.67 -3.77
CA VAL A 51 25.52 -10.79 -2.98
C VAL A 51 24.16 -11.27 -3.49
N ALA A 52 23.85 -12.53 -3.23
CA ALA A 52 22.59 -13.13 -3.65
C ALA A 52 21.39 -12.51 -2.94
N PHE A 53 20.35 -12.10 -3.68
CA PHE A 53 19.14 -11.50 -3.13
C PHE A 53 18.26 -12.54 -2.44
N ASP A 54 18.16 -12.46 -1.12
CA ASP A 54 17.35 -13.36 -0.30
C ASP A 54 16.20 -12.64 0.43
N PHE A 55 15.19 -13.42 0.80
CA PHE A 55 14.07 -12.95 1.62
C PHE A 55 14.39 -13.14 3.10
N SER A 56 14.61 -12.04 3.81
CA SER A 56 15.00 -12.02 5.23
C SER A 56 13.83 -12.15 6.22
N GLY A 57 12.65 -12.53 5.74
CA GLY A 57 11.44 -12.69 6.55
C GLY A 57 11.18 -14.13 6.99
N LEU A 58 10.03 -14.34 7.64
CA LEU A 58 9.57 -15.67 8.01
C LEU A 58 9.14 -16.46 6.77
N GLN A 59 9.48 -17.75 6.70
CA GLN A 59 9.06 -18.64 5.60
C GLN A 59 7.54 -18.56 5.32
N GLY A 60 6.72 -18.55 6.37
CA GLY A 60 5.27 -18.45 6.22
C GLY A 60 4.78 -17.14 5.58
N ALA A 61 5.57 -16.06 5.63
CA ALA A 61 5.26 -14.82 4.92
C ALA A 61 5.68 -14.88 3.44
N TYR A 62 6.74 -15.64 3.12
CA TYR A 62 7.17 -15.88 1.75
C TYR A 62 6.14 -16.69 0.97
N ASP A 63 5.59 -17.73 1.60
CA ASP A 63 4.62 -18.64 0.99
C ASP A 63 3.18 -18.09 0.99
N ALA A 64 2.93 -16.98 1.69
CA ALA A 64 1.61 -16.39 1.82
C ALA A 64 1.20 -15.59 0.59
N LEU A 65 -0.09 -15.68 0.23
CA LEU A 65 -0.70 -14.74 -0.69
C LEU A 65 -0.86 -13.38 0.02
N TYR A 66 -0.14 -12.37 -0.46
CA TYR A 66 -0.26 -11.00 0.03
C TYR A 66 -0.84 -10.07 -1.04
N GLN A 67 -1.75 -9.18 -0.63
CA GLN A 67 -2.38 -8.21 -1.53
C GLN A 67 -1.77 -6.83 -1.33
N VAL A 68 -1.72 -6.06 -2.41
CA VAL A 68 -1.20 -4.69 -2.43
C VAL A 68 -2.17 -3.79 -3.18
N THR A 69 -2.20 -2.51 -2.82
CA THR A 69 -3.04 -1.50 -3.49
C THR A 69 -2.13 -0.54 -4.26
N ASP A 70 -2.31 -0.42 -5.57
CA ASP A 70 -1.58 0.59 -6.36
C ASP A 70 -2.07 2.01 -6.02
N ALA A 71 -1.12 2.92 -5.82
CA ALA A 71 -1.41 4.30 -5.42
C ALA A 71 -2.20 5.08 -6.46
N ASN A 72 -2.03 4.81 -7.76
CA ASN A 72 -2.81 5.46 -8.81
C ASN A 72 -4.25 4.93 -8.85
N VAL A 73 -4.44 3.62 -8.62
CA VAL A 73 -5.79 3.04 -8.50
C VAL A 73 -6.52 3.62 -7.28
N LEU A 74 -5.82 3.72 -6.15
CA LEU A 74 -6.37 4.37 -4.96
C LEU A 74 -6.69 5.85 -5.21
N GLY A 75 -5.80 6.57 -5.93
CA GLY A 75 -6.01 7.95 -6.33
C GLY A 75 -7.25 8.13 -7.22
N ALA A 76 -7.42 7.28 -8.23
CA ALA A 76 -8.56 7.31 -9.13
C ALA A 76 -9.90 7.01 -8.44
N ALA A 77 -9.89 6.34 -7.27
CA ALA A 77 -11.10 6.12 -6.49
C ALA A 77 -11.64 7.38 -5.79
N PHE A 78 -10.88 8.48 -5.79
CA PHE A 78 -11.31 9.79 -5.27
C PHE A 78 -12.00 10.66 -6.33
N GLU A 79 -11.92 10.30 -7.61
CA GLU A 79 -12.52 11.03 -8.75
C GLU A 79 -13.92 10.51 -9.08
#